data_AF-A0A8I1HZG9-F1
#
_entry.id   AF-A0A8I1HZG9-F1
#
_cell.length_a   1.000
_cell.length_b   1.000
_cell.length_c   1.000
_cell.angle_alpha   90.00
_cell.angle_beta   90.00
_cell.angle_gamma   90.00
#
_symmetry.space_group_name_H-M   'P 1'
#
loop_
_entity.id
_entity.type
_entity.pdbx_description
1 polymer ?
#
loop_
_entity_poly.entity_id
_entity_poly.type
_entity_poly.pdbx_seq_one_letter_code
_entity_poly.pdbx_strand_id
1 'polypeptide(L)' 'MSGDGLQPSPDTLIKMANALGVATDELLGLKGKPASGGKPSLKTLRRLKKIEELPPSQQKALFKTIDNFLKGAEKE' A
#
# COMPACT_ATOMS: atom_id res chain seq x y z
N MET A 1 1.61 -26.19 -31.61
CA MET A 1 0.47 -25.73 -30.81
C MET A 1 0.61 -24.23 -30.65
N SER A 2 -0.04 -23.47 -31.52
CA SER A 2 0.00 -22.00 -31.49
C SER A 2 -0.76 -21.58 -30.23
N GLY A 3 -0.04 -21.08 -29.23
CA GLY A 3 -0.65 -20.47 -28.06
C GLY A 3 -1.45 -19.26 -28.54
N ASP A 4 -2.77 -19.38 -28.49
CA ASP A 4 -3.69 -18.28 -28.74
C ASP A 4 -3.54 -17.31 -27.55
N GLY A 5 -2.49 -16.51 -27.60
CA GLY A 5 -2.14 -15.54 -26.57
C GLY A 5 -3.12 -14.40 -26.67
N LEU A 6 -4.25 -14.50 -25.96
CA LEU A 6 -5.20 -13.42 -25.77
C LEU A 6 -4.45 -12.29 -25.04
N GLN A 7 -3.77 -11.42 -25.78
CA GLN A 7 -3.11 -10.25 -25.20
C GLN A 7 -4.23 -9.30 -24.74
N PRO A 8 -4.38 -9.06 -23.43
CA PRO A 8 -5.38 -8.12 -22.96
C PRO A 8 -5.09 -6.74 -23.57
N SER A 9 -6.14 -6.03 -23.98
CA SER A 9 -5.98 -4.65 -24.44
C SER A 9 -5.33 -3.79 -23.34
N PRO A 10 -4.62 -2.71 -23.70
CA PRO A 10 -4.06 -1.78 -22.72
C PRO A 10 -5.09 -1.31 -21.68
N ASP A 11 -6.32 -1.04 -22.11
CA ASP A 11 -7.43 -0.67 -21.23
C ASP A 11 -7.78 -1.76 -20.20
N THR A 12 -7.70 -3.03 -20.62
CA THR A 12 -7.96 -4.17 -19.74
C THR A 12 -6.87 -4.31 -18.70
N LEU A 13 -5.61 -4.13 -19.10
CA LEU A 13 -4.47 -4.13 -18.18
C LEU A 13 -4.57 -3.01 -17.13
N ILE A 14 -4.97 -1.80 -17.54
CA ILE A 14 -5.18 -0.68 -16.62
C ILE A 14 -6.32 -0.99 -15.62
N LYS A 15 -7.44 -1.55 -16.10
CA LYS A 15 -8.55 -1.95 -15.22
C LYS A 15 -8.12 -3.02 -14.21
N MET A 16 -7.32 -4.00 -14.64
CA MET A 16 -6.78 -5.04 -13.76
C MET A 16 -5.83 -4.45 -12.71
N ALA A 17 -4.90 -3.59 -13.11
CA ALA A 17 -3.97 -2.91 -12.21
C ALA A 17 -4.72 -2.11 -11.13
N ASN A 18 -5.74 -1.36 -11.53
CA ASN A 18 -6.59 -0.58 -10.62
C ASN A 18 -7.39 -1.48 -9.66
N ALA A 19 -7.98 -2.58 -10.17
CA ALA A 19 -8.75 -3.51 -9.34
C ALA A 19 -7.89 -4.21 -8.29
N LEU A 20 -6.65 -4.55 -8.66
CA LEU A 20 -5.69 -5.19 -7.76
C LEU A 20 -4.96 -4.18 -6.85
N GLY A 21 -4.98 -2.90 -7.20
CA GLY A 21 -4.28 -1.83 -6.47
C GLY A 21 -2.75 -1.91 -6.63
N VAL A 22 -2.28 -2.32 -7.79
CA VAL A 22 -0.85 -2.45 -8.14
C VAL A 22 -0.52 -1.57 -9.35
N ALA A 23 0.76 -1.27 -9.57
CA ALA A 23 1.19 -0.55 -10.77
C ALA A 23 1.11 -1.44 -12.03
N THR A 24 0.88 -0.85 -13.20
CA THR A 24 0.87 -1.61 -14.47
C THR A 24 2.20 -2.32 -14.75
N ASP A 25 3.33 -1.69 -14.44
CA ASP A 25 4.66 -2.32 -14.56
C ASP A 25 4.81 -3.55 -13.65
N GLU A 26 4.16 -3.54 -12.49
CA GLU A 26 4.15 -4.66 -11.53
C GLU A 26 3.24 -5.79 -12.02
N LEU A 27 2.06 -5.44 -12.55
CA LEU A 27 1.14 -6.38 -13.20
C LEU A 27 1.81 -7.10 -14.38
N LEU A 28 2.67 -6.41 -15.13
CA LEU A 28 3.41 -6.94 -16.28
C LEU A 28 4.74 -7.61 -15.92
N GLY A 29 5.13 -7.62 -14.64
CA GLY A 29 6.39 -8.20 -14.18
C GLY A 29 7.65 -7.45 -14.63
N LEU A 30 7.51 -6.19 -15.07
CA LEU A 30 8.59 -5.34 -15.58
C LEU A 30 9.40 -4.66 -14.48
N LYS A 31 8.87 -4.60 -13.25
CA LYS A 31 9.60 -4.16 -12.05
C LYS A 31 9.86 -5.36 -11.14
N GLY A 32 11.13 -5.60 -10.82
CA GLY A 32 11.49 -6.47 -9.69
C GLY A 32 10.81 -5.94 -8.43
N LYS A 33 10.13 -6.82 -7.68
CA LYS A 33 9.28 -6.50 -6.51
C LYS A 33 9.78 -5.26 -5.75
N PRO A 34 9.13 -4.09 -5.87
CA PRO A 34 9.16 -3.16 -4.75
C PRO A 34 8.48 -3.87 -3.58
N ALA A 35 9.12 -3.84 -2.41
CA ALA A 35 8.63 -4.50 -1.20
C ALA A 35 7.13 -4.26 -1.07
N SER A 36 6.36 -5.36 -1.04
CA SER A 36 4.93 -5.41 -0.78
C SER A 36 4.46 -4.13 -0.08
N GLY A 37 3.85 -3.22 -0.84
CA GLY A 37 2.98 -2.16 -0.33
C GLY A 37 1.68 -2.77 0.19
N GLY A 38 1.82 -3.86 0.96
CA GLY A 38 0.74 -4.65 1.49
C GLY A 38 -0.17 -3.72 2.26
N LYS A 39 -1.45 -3.73 1.88
CA LYS A 39 -2.48 -2.96 2.59
C LYS A 39 -2.27 -3.13 4.09
N PRO A 40 -2.28 -2.04 4.87
CA PRO A 40 -2.09 -2.14 6.31
C PRO A 40 -3.03 -3.20 6.88
N SER A 41 -2.53 -4.03 7.80
CA SER A 41 -3.34 -5.07 8.41
C SER A 41 -4.65 -4.50 8.95
N LEU A 42 -5.74 -5.29 8.98
CA LEU A 42 -7.02 -4.85 9.57
C LEU A 42 -6.83 -4.31 11.01
N LYS A 43 -5.86 -4.86 11.75
CA LYS A 43 -5.48 -4.41 13.09
C LYS A 43 -4.88 -3.00 13.07
N THR A 44 -4.07 -2.67 12.07
CA THR A 44 -3.50 -1.33 11.87
C THR A 44 -4.59 -0.33 11.48
N LEU A 45 -5.44 -0.68 10.52
CA LEU A 45 -6.55 0.18 10.08
C LEU A 45 -7.54 0.49 11.21
N ARG A 46 -7.89 -0.50 12.03
CA ARG A 46 -8.76 -0.28 13.22
C ARG A 46 -8.15 0.68 14.23
N ARG A 47 -6.83 0.68 14.39
CA ARG A 47 -6.15 1.63 15.28
C ARG A 47 -6.16 3.02 14.69
N LEU A 48 -5.88 3.18 13.40
CA LEU A 48 -5.94 4.48 12.72
C LEU A 48 -7.31 5.16 12.91
N LYS A 49 -8.41 4.41 12.74
CA LYS A 49 -9.76 4.93 13.02
C LYS A 49 -9.93 5.42 14.45
N LYS A 50 -9.47 4.64 15.44
CA LYS A 50 -9.53 5.06 16.86
C LYS A 50 -8.69 6.30 17.15
N ILE A 51 -7.59 6.50 16.42
CA ILE A 51 -6.72 7.67 16.57
C ILE A 51 -7.45 8.92 16.05
N GLU A 52 -8.20 8.81 14.95
CA GLU A 52 -9.01 9.90 14.40
C GLU A 52 -10.18 10.31 15.31
N GLU A 53 -10.66 9.40 16.17
CA GLU A 53 -11.72 9.68 17.16
C GLU A 53 -11.21 10.39 18.44
N LEU A 54 -9.89 10.54 18.61
CA LEU A 54 -9.32 11.18 19.79
C LEU A 54 -9.47 12.72 19.75
N PRO A 55 -9.48 13.40 20.90
CA PRO A 55 -9.31 14.85 20.95
C PRO A 55 -8.02 15.29 20.22
N PRO A 56 -8.02 16.44 19.52
CA PRO A 56 -6.90 16.87 18.69
C PRO A 56 -5.54 16.92 19.42
N SER A 57 -5.55 17.28 20.70
CA SER A 57 -4.34 17.31 21.54
C SER A 57 -3.74 15.92 21.76
N GLN A 58 -4.57 14.91 21.99
CA GLN A 58 -4.15 13.52 22.19
C GLN A 58 -3.70 12.89 20.87
N GLN A 59 -4.42 13.18 19.79
CA GLN A 59 -4.04 12.73 18.45
C GLN A 59 -2.64 13.24 18.06
N LYS A 60 -2.39 14.53 18.26
CA LYS A 60 -1.08 15.16 18.00
C LYS A 60 0.04 14.55 18.83
N ALA A 61 -0.20 14.29 20.12
CA ALA A 61 0.78 13.66 21.00
C ALA A 61 1.12 12.23 20.55
N LEU A 62 0.12 11.46 20.13
CA LEU A 62 0.31 10.10 19.64
C LEU A 62 1.07 10.04 18.32
N PHE A 63 0.73 10.90 17.35
CA PHE A 63 1.47 10.98 16.09
C PHE A 63 2.93 11.36 16.31
N LYS A 64 3.21 12.37 17.16
CA LYS A 64 4.59 12.72 17.53
C LYS A 64 5.35 11.54 18.12
N THR A 65 4.68 10.72 18.92
CA THR A 65 5.28 9.51 19.51
C THR A 65 5.62 8.49 18.43
N ILE A 66 4.68 8.21 17.51
CA ILE A 66 4.91 7.34 16.35
C ILE A 66 6.09 7.84 15.52
N ASP A 67 6.13 9.13 15.19
CA ASP A 67 7.22 9.73 14.42
C ASP A 67 8.58 9.55 15.10
N ASN A 68 8.64 9.69 16.43
CA ASN A 68 9.86 9.48 17.19
C ASN A 68 10.32 8.02 17.13
N PHE A 69 9.39 7.06 17.22
CA PHE A 69 9.71 5.63 17.08
C PHE A 69 10.23 5.33 15.68
N LEU A 70 9.60 5.86 14.61
CA LEU A 70 10.02 5.62 13.23
C LEU A 70 11.40 6.23 12.94
N LYS A 71 11.65 7.47 13.40
CA LYS A 71 12.97 8.11 13.29
C LYS A 71 14.08 7.35 14.00
N GLY A 72 13.76 6.63 15.08
CA GLY A 72 14.70 5.76 15.76
C GLY A 72 15.05 4.54 14.92
N ALA A 73 14.03 3.91 14.31
CA ALA A 73 14.19 2.71 13.49
C ALA A 73 14.92 2.95 12.15
N GLU A 74 14.84 4.15 11.58
CA GLU A 74 15.56 4.51 10.34
C GLU A 74 17.08 4.72 10.54
N LYS A 75 17.54 4.82 11.78
CA LYS A 75 18.95 5.08 12.13
C LYS A 75 19.74 3.83 12.51
N GLU A 76 19.11 2.66 12.53
CA GLU A 76 19.75 1.35 12.69
C GLU A 76 19.82 0.61 11.34
#